data_AF-A0A7W6SZE8-F1
#
_entry.id   AF-A0A7W6SZE8-F1
#
_cell.length_a   1.000
_cell.length_b   1.000
_cell.length_c   1.000
_cell.angle_alpha   90.00
_cell.angle_beta   90.00
_cell.angle_gamma   90.00
#
_symmetry.space_group_name_H-M   'P 1'
#
loop_
_entity.id
_entity.type
_entity.pdbx_description
1 polymer ?
#
loop_
_entity_poly.entity_id
_entity_poly.type
_entity_poly.pdbx_seq_one_letter_code
_entity_poly.pdbx_strand_id
1 'polypeptide(L)'
;MVTGFPKNRKLRRKPGPSARDDGENRSERITLRAHDDLLKLLSLRADESGVSRSHYIERLLIRWLTADPRNPQLDAMGRIKPGPTPYDLRSKDPLRTADRWQRFSTAHELLFGMAPPRDWFEEPESYWPAPVGGHLEQDGEATDPADAPIDNSHRLKRK
;
A
#
# COMPACT_ATOMS: atom_id res chain seq x y z
N MET A 1 -31.40 55.80 -36.80
CA MET A 1 -31.77 54.39 -37.10
C MET A 1 -30.45 53.69 -37.43
N VAL A 2 -29.95 52.64 -36.78
CA VAL A 2 -30.56 51.43 -36.22
C VAL A 2 -29.83 51.01 -34.93
N THR A 3 -30.60 50.41 -34.04
CA THR A 3 -30.32 49.91 -32.70
C THR A 3 -29.57 48.58 -32.66
N GLY A 4 -28.86 48.31 -31.55
CA GLY A 4 -28.91 47.00 -30.90
C GLY A 4 -27.62 46.18 -30.87
N PHE A 5 -26.77 46.42 -29.87
CA PHE A 5 -25.85 45.39 -29.38
C PHE A 5 -26.52 44.66 -28.21
N PRO A 6 -26.75 43.33 -28.28
CA PRO A 6 -27.38 42.61 -27.20
C PRO A 6 -26.43 42.54 -25.99
N LYS A 7 -26.75 43.32 -24.95
CA LYS A 7 -26.27 43.09 -23.59
C LYS A 7 -26.98 41.85 -23.04
N ASN A 8 -26.21 40.84 -22.66
CA ASN A 8 -26.52 39.73 -21.73
C ASN A 8 -26.14 38.36 -22.28
N ARG A 9 -24.84 38.07 -22.34
CA ARG A 9 -24.35 36.68 -22.34
C ARG A 9 -23.69 36.42 -21.00
N LYS A 10 -24.45 35.84 -20.05
CA LYS A 10 -23.89 35.35 -18.78
C LYS A 10 -22.79 34.33 -19.14
N LEU A 11 -21.54 34.65 -18.83
CA LEU A 11 -20.41 33.72 -18.96
C LEU A 11 -20.70 32.50 -18.07
N ARG A 12 -20.99 31.35 -18.67
CA ARG A 12 -21.07 30.07 -17.95
C ARG A 12 -19.70 29.83 -17.34
N ARG A 13 -19.59 30.00 -16.02
CA ARG A 13 -18.42 29.56 -15.26
C ARG A 13 -18.29 28.06 -15.50
N LYS A 14 -17.18 27.65 -16.10
CA LYS A 14 -16.81 26.23 -16.19
C LYS A 14 -16.81 25.69 -14.76
N PRO A 15 -17.40 24.50 -14.49
CA PRO A 15 -17.25 23.87 -13.19
C PRO A 15 -15.75 23.74 -12.92
N GLY A 16 -15.28 24.25 -11.79
CA GLY A 16 -13.94 23.94 -11.33
C GLY A 16 -13.80 22.41 -11.18
N PRO A 17 -12.57 21.88 -11.25
CA PRO A 17 -12.34 20.47 -10.95
C PRO A 17 -13.01 20.14 -9.62
N SER A 18 -13.79 19.05 -9.57
CA SER A 18 -14.35 18.55 -8.32
C SER A 18 -13.22 18.45 -7.32
N ALA A 19 -13.43 18.99 -6.11
CA ALA A 19 -12.53 18.77 -4.99
C ALA A 19 -12.34 17.26 -4.90
N ARG A 20 -11.16 16.77 -5.32
CA ARG A 20 -10.75 15.41 -5.03
C ARG A 20 -10.75 15.33 -3.51
N ASP A 21 -11.38 14.28 -3.01
CA ASP A 21 -11.52 14.01 -1.59
C ASP A 21 -10.14 14.12 -0.93
N ASP A 22 -9.88 15.23 -0.23
CA ASP A 22 -8.60 15.50 0.46
C ASP A 22 -8.35 14.50 1.61
N GLY A 23 -9.32 13.61 1.89
CA GLY A 23 -9.21 12.52 2.85
C GLY A 23 -8.32 11.37 2.39
N GLU A 24 -8.30 11.05 1.10
CA GLU A 24 -7.60 9.85 0.59
C GLU A 24 -6.08 10.06 0.45
N ASN A 25 -5.63 11.31 0.32
CA ASN A 25 -4.19 11.65 0.31
C ASN A 25 -3.62 11.83 1.73
N ARG A 26 -4.46 11.82 2.78
CA ARG A 26 -4.04 11.97 4.19
C ARG A 26 -4.01 10.65 4.97
N SER A 27 -4.48 9.55 4.39
CA SER A 27 -4.90 8.37 5.15
C SER A 27 -3.77 7.51 5.71
N GLU A 28 -2.53 7.56 5.22
CA GLU A 28 -1.47 6.65 5.73
C GLU A 28 -0.13 7.35 5.94
N ARG A 29 -0.05 8.17 7.00
CA ARG A 29 1.21 8.84 7.38
C ARG A 29 2.03 7.97 8.33
N ILE A 30 3.23 7.58 7.90
CA ILE A 30 4.23 6.94 8.78
C ILE A 30 4.94 8.03 9.61
N THR A 31 4.97 7.86 10.93
CA THR A 31 5.73 8.73 11.84
C THR A 31 6.91 7.94 12.42
N LEU A 32 8.13 8.40 12.15
CA LEU A 32 9.38 7.77 12.61
C LEU A 32 10.08 8.70 13.60
N ARG A 33 10.57 8.14 14.72
CA ARG A 33 11.53 8.80 15.60
C ARG A 33 12.95 8.40 15.18
N ALA A 34 13.77 9.37 14.83
CA ALA A 34 15.13 9.16 14.36
C ALA A 34 16.07 10.20 14.98
N HIS A 35 17.34 9.82 15.13
CA HIS A 35 18.39 10.74 15.56
C HIS A 35 18.63 11.83 14.50
N ASP A 36 18.97 13.04 14.93
CA ASP A 36 19.15 14.20 14.02
C ASP A 36 20.20 13.95 12.95
N ASP A 37 21.30 13.27 13.29
CA ASP A 37 22.37 12.99 12.33
C ASP A 37 21.94 12.00 11.24
N LEU A 38 21.06 11.04 11.58
CA LEU A 38 20.47 10.16 10.57
C LEU A 38 19.60 10.98 9.60
N LEU A 39 18.81 11.94 10.11
CA LEU A 39 17.98 12.80 9.27
C LEU A 39 18.82 13.67 8.33
N LYS A 40 19.96 14.20 8.80
CA LYS A 40 20.89 14.97 7.96
C LYS A 40 21.49 14.11 6.85
N LEU A 41 21.93 12.90 7.16
CA LEU A 41 22.49 11.99 6.16
C LEU A 41 21.45 11.57 5.12
N LEU A 42 20.22 11.27 5.55
CA LEU A 42 19.13 10.95 4.64
C LEU A 42 18.77 12.13 3.73
N SER A 43 18.79 13.37 4.24
CA SER A 43 18.63 14.57 3.40
C SER A 43 19.75 14.68 2.37
N LEU A 44 21.01 14.55 2.78
CA LEU A 44 22.15 14.64 1.88
C LEU A 44 22.07 13.62 0.74
N ARG A 45 21.75 12.36 1.04
CA ARG A 45 21.60 11.29 0.02
C ARG A 45 20.39 11.50 -0.89
N ALA A 46 19.32 12.08 -0.37
CA ALA A 46 18.16 12.44 -1.17
C ALA A 46 18.49 13.57 -2.16
N ASP A 47 19.24 14.59 -1.70
CA ASP A 47 19.71 15.70 -2.53
C ASP A 47 20.65 15.21 -3.64
N GLU A 48 21.60 14.31 -3.33
CA GLU A 48 22.46 13.64 -4.32
C GLU A 48 21.65 12.87 -5.38
N SER A 49 20.50 12.33 -4.98
CA SER A 49 19.59 11.58 -5.87
C SER A 49 18.58 12.47 -6.61
N GLY A 50 18.58 13.79 -6.35
CA GLY A 50 17.66 14.75 -6.96
C GLY A 50 16.19 14.55 -6.58
N VAL A 51 15.90 13.99 -5.41
CA VAL A 51 14.54 13.70 -4.94
C VAL A 51 14.30 14.21 -3.53
N SER A 52 13.03 14.35 -3.13
CA SER A 52 12.72 14.70 -1.74
C SER A 52 13.16 13.59 -0.77
N ARG A 53 13.50 13.96 0.46
CA ARG A 53 13.87 12.99 1.52
C ARG A 53 12.80 11.92 1.73
N SER A 54 11.52 12.30 1.74
CA SER A 54 10.42 11.33 1.89
C SER A 54 10.40 10.31 0.75
N HIS A 55 10.54 10.78 -0.50
CA HIS A 55 10.58 9.91 -1.68
C HIS A 55 11.82 9.00 -1.69
N TYR A 56 12.94 9.51 -1.19
CA TYR A 56 14.16 8.72 -1.02
C TYR A 56 13.95 7.57 -0.01
N ILE A 57 13.37 7.88 1.15
CA ILE A 57 13.06 6.87 2.18
C ILE A 57 12.06 5.85 1.64
N GLU A 58 10.99 6.29 0.97
CA GLU A 58 10.01 5.42 0.35
C GLU A 58 10.66 4.44 -0.64
N ARG A 59 11.55 4.93 -1.52
CA ARG A 59 12.31 4.07 -2.43
C ARG A 59 13.17 3.04 -1.69
N LEU A 60 13.83 3.41 -0.59
CA LEU A 60 14.59 2.47 0.21
C LEU A 60 13.71 1.35 0.77
N LEU A 61 12.55 1.72 1.33
CA LEU A 61 11.59 0.76 1.88
C LEU A 61 11.05 -0.19 0.82
N ILE A 62 10.62 0.34 -0.33
CA ILE A 62 10.14 -0.47 -1.46
C ILE A 62 11.22 -1.44 -1.93
N ARG A 63 12.46 -0.97 -2.08
CA ARG A 63 13.58 -1.80 -2.53
C ARG A 63 13.91 -2.90 -1.54
N TRP A 64 13.89 -2.59 -0.25
CA TRP A 64 14.08 -3.57 0.81
C TRP A 64 12.99 -4.65 0.78
N LEU A 65 11.72 -4.25 0.78
CA LEU A 65 10.59 -5.18 0.74
C LEU A 65 10.60 -6.04 -0.53
N THR A 66 10.97 -5.48 -1.67
CA THR A 66 11.07 -6.22 -2.95
C THR A 66 12.26 -7.20 -2.96
N ALA A 67 13.29 -6.96 -2.16
CA ALA A 67 14.44 -7.88 -2.07
C ALA A 67 14.04 -9.21 -1.42
N ASP A 68 13.13 -9.18 -0.44
CA ASP A 68 12.60 -10.39 0.20
C ASP A 68 11.74 -11.20 -0.80
N PRO A 69 12.09 -12.46 -1.12
CA PRO A 69 11.32 -13.27 -2.04
C PRO A 69 9.96 -13.70 -1.50
N ARG A 70 9.68 -13.52 -0.21
CA ARG A 70 8.40 -13.83 0.43
C ARG A 70 7.34 -12.76 0.19
N ASN A 71 7.78 -11.56 -0.19
CA ASN A 71 6.90 -10.43 -0.48
C ASN A 71 6.47 -10.41 -1.95
N PRO A 72 5.27 -9.87 -2.24
CA PRO A 72 4.83 -9.69 -3.62
C PRO A 72 5.71 -8.67 -4.33
N GLN A 73 5.64 -8.64 -5.66
CA GLN A 73 6.32 -7.59 -6.40
C GLN A 73 5.62 -6.25 -6.17
N LEU A 74 6.40 -5.24 -5.81
CA LEU A 74 5.92 -3.87 -5.65
C LEU A 74 6.25 -3.04 -6.90
N ASP A 75 5.41 -2.05 -7.21
CA ASP A 75 5.73 -1.00 -8.17
C ASP A 75 6.59 0.10 -7.55
N ALA A 76 6.92 1.12 -8.34
CA ALA A 76 7.76 2.24 -7.88
C ALA A 76 7.09 3.12 -6.82
N MET A 77 5.80 2.92 -6.57
CA MET A 77 4.96 3.63 -5.60
C MET A 77 4.54 2.71 -4.43
N GLY A 78 5.13 1.52 -4.33
CA GLY A 78 4.85 0.57 -3.25
C GLY A 78 3.55 -0.21 -3.40
N ARG A 79 2.86 -0.14 -4.54
CA ARG A 79 1.63 -0.91 -4.78
C ARG A 79 1.97 -2.33 -5.19
N ILE A 80 1.20 -3.29 -4.70
CA ILE A 80 1.30 -4.70 -5.11
C ILE A 80 0.97 -4.83 -6.59
N LYS A 81 1.88 -5.41 -7.37
CA LYS A 81 1.62 -5.74 -8.77
C LYS A 81 0.74 -6.99 -8.86
N PRO A 82 -0.27 -7.01 -9.76
CA PRO A 82 -1.07 -8.20 -9.99
C PRO A 82 -0.18 -9.32 -10.55
N GLY A 83 -0.30 -10.53 -10.03
CA GLY A 83 0.54 -11.65 -10.44
C GLY A 83 0.41 -12.88 -9.54
N PRO A 84 1.21 -13.94 -9.80
CA PRO A 84 1.27 -15.11 -8.94
C PRO A 84 1.77 -14.73 -7.55
N THR A 85 1.30 -15.46 -6.53
CA THR A 85 1.78 -15.21 -5.16
C THR A 85 3.25 -15.62 -5.04
N PRO A 86 4.01 -14.98 -4.14
CA PRO A 86 5.33 -15.42 -3.71
C PRO A 86 5.42 -16.93 -3.41
N TYR A 87 4.40 -17.48 -2.74
CA TYR A 87 4.32 -18.91 -2.45
C TYR A 87 4.18 -19.76 -3.72
N ASP A 88 3.35 -19.35 -4.68
CA ASP A 88 3.22 -20.04 -5.96
C ASP A 88 4.53 -19.99 -6.76
N LEU A 89 5.25 -18.87 -6.70
CA LEU A 89 6.53 -18.69 -7.39
C LEU A 89 7.61 -19.63 -6.85
N ARG A 90 7.63 -19.88 -5.53
CA ARG A 90 8.51 -20.88 -4.92
C ARG A 90 8.30 -22.27 -5.54
N SER A 91 7.04 -22.64 -5.76
CA SER A 91 6.69 -23.94 -6.34
C SER A 91 6.99 -24.02 -7.85
N LYS A 92 6.81 -22.90 -8.58
CA LYS A 92 7.04 -22.82 -10.03
C LYS A 92 8.52 -22.73 -10.40
N ASP A 93 9.30 -21.97 -9.64
CA ASP A 93 10.73 -21.71 -9.91
C ASP A 93 11.53 -21.68 -8.59
N PRO A 94 11.84 -22.86 -8.04
CA PRO A 94 12.49 -22.97 -6.73
C PRO A 94 13.93 -22.45 -6.75
N LEU A 95 14.66 -22.62 -7.86
CA LEU A 95 16.05 -22.16 -7.99
C LEU A 95 16.14 -20.64 -7.95
N ARG A 96 15.32 -19.95 -8.75
CA ARG A 96 15.28 -18.48 -8.73
C ARG A 96 14.86 -17.93 -7.36
N THR A 97 13.97 -18.66 -6.68
CA THR A 97 13.51 -18.29 -5.34
C THR A 97 14.62 -18.44 -4.31
N ALA A 98 15.40 -19.53 -4.38
CA ALA A 98 16.58 -19.75 -3.54
C ALA A 98 17.68 -18.69 -3.80
N ASP A 99 17.95 -18.35 -5.06
CA ASP A 99 18.92 -17.29 -5.40
C ASP A 99 18.53 -15.93 -4.83
N ARG A 100 17.24 -15.58 -4.90
CA ARG A 100 16.72 -14.35 -4.30
C ARG A 100 16.83 -14.39 -2.77
N TRP A 101 16.52 -15.54 -2.16
CA TRP A 101 16.65 -15.73 -0.72
C TRP A 101 18.08 -15.56 -0.24
N GLN A 102 19.06 -16.09 -0.99
CA GLN A 102 20.48 -15.93 -0.65
C GLN A 102 20.88 -14.45 -0.68
N ARG A 103 20.51 -13.71 -1.74
CA ARG A 103 20.81 -12.27 -1.85
C ARG A 103 20.16 -11.47 -0.73
N PHE A 104 18.90 -11.78 -0.41
CA PHE A 104 18.20 -11.18 0.72
C PHE A 104 18.89 -11.49 2.04
N SER A 105 19.29 -12.75 2.27
CA SER A 105 19.96 -13.19 3.49
C SER A 105 21.28 -12.45 3.71
N THR A 106 22.09 -12.30 2.67
CA THR A 106 23.32 -11.50 2.73
C THR A 106 23.03 -10.02 3.03
N ALA A 107 22.02 -9.43 2.40
CA ALA A 107 21.64 -8.04 2.68
C ALA A 107 21.11 -7.87 4.10
N HIS A 108 20.31 -8.82 4.60
CA HIS A 108 19.79 -8.83 5.96
C HIS A 108 20.91 -8.93 6.99
N GLU A 109 21.88 -9.81 6.77
CA GLU A 109 23.06 -9.93 7.64
C GLU A 109 23.88 -8.63 7.66
N LEU A 110 24.07 -8.00 6.51
CA LEU A 110 24.79 -6.72 6.42
C LEU A 110 24.06 -5.58 7.15
N LEU A 111 22.72 -5.56 7.10
CA LEU A 111 21.92 -4.49 7.70
C LEU A 111 21.64 -4.71 9.20
N PHE A 112 21.44 -5.95 9.63
CA PHE A 112 21.00 -6.28 10.99
C PHE A 112 22.04 -7.05 11.81
N GLY A 113 23.18 -7.42 11.22
CA GLY A 113 24.24 -8.18 11.88
C GLY A 113 23.89 -9.65 12.15
N MET A 114 22.78 -10.14 11.58
CA MET A 114 22.32 -11.52 11.74
C MET A 114 21.66 -12.03 10.46
N ALA A 115 21.87 -13.31 10.17
CA ALA A 115 21.15 -13.99 9.10
C ALA A 115 19.65 -14.06 9.44
N PRO A 116 18.77 -14.00 8.43
CA PRO A 116 17.35 -14.21 8.66
C PRO A 116 17.14 -15.65 9.16
N PRO A 117 16.15 -15.88 10.04
CA PRO A 117 15.76 -17.21 10.47
C PRO A 117 15.46 -18.14 9.27
N ARG A 118 15.82 -19.42 9.39
CA ARG A 118 15.72 -20.37 8.27
C ARG A 118 14.29 -20.84 8.02
N ASP A 119 13.52 -20.99 9.10
CA ASP A 119 12.09 -21.26 9.12
C ASP A 119 11.29 -20.28 8.27
N TRP A 120 11.69 -19.00 8.22
CA TRP A 120 11.05 -17.98 7.37
C TRP A 120 10.95 -18.36 5.89
N PHE A 121 11.92 -19.12 5.37
CA PHE A 121 11.91 -19.56 3.99
C PHE A 121 11.18 -20.90 3.80
N GLU A 122 11.16 -21.73 4.84
CA GLU A 122 10.60 -23.07 4.77
C GLU A 122 9.08 -23.05 4.99
N GLU A 123 8.60 -22.22 5.90
CA GLU A 123 7.20 -22.15 6.34
C GLU A 123 6.30 -21.43 5.33
N PRO A 124 5.18 -22.06 4.90
CA PRO A 124 4.20 -21.41 4.03
C PRO A 124 3.59 -20.13 4.62
N GLU A 125 3.45 -20.06 5.94
CA GLU A 125 2.84 -18.94 6.66
C GLU A 125 3.70 -17.67 6.62
N SER A 126 5.00 -17.82 6.34
CA SER A 126 5.93 -16.70 6.21
C SER A 126 5.85 -15.97 4.87
N TYR A 127 5.05 -16.47 3.91
CA TYR A 127 4.88 -15.87 2.58
C TYR A 127 3.63 -15.00 2.50
N TRP A 128 3.72 -13.92 1.72
CA TRP A 128 2.53 -13.14 1.38
C TRP A 128 1.71 -13.82 0.26
N PRO A 129 0.36 -13.77 0.31
CA PRO A 129 -0.45 -13.44 1.49
C PRO A 129 -0.42 -14.60 2.48
N ALA A 130 -0.26 -14.31 3.77
CA ALA A 130 -0.26 -15.36 4.78
C ALA A 130 -1.69 -15.96 4.90
N PRO A 131 -1.85 -17.29 4.89
CA PRO A 131 -3.15 -17.94 5.02
C PRO A 131 -3.81 -17.70 6.39
N VAL A 132 -3.01 -17.39 7.42
CA VAL A 132 -3.47 -17.09 8.78
C VAL A 132 -3.02 -15.67 9.13
N GLY A 133 -3.96 -14.73 9.28
CA GLY A 133 -3.65 -13.37 9.74
C GLY A 133 -3.65 -12.26 8.68
N GLY A 134 -4.37 -12.45 7.57
CA GLY A 134 -5.02 -11.40 6.77
C GLY A 134 -4.30 -10.04 6.65
N HIS A 135 -3.65 -9.82 5.52
CA HIS A 135 -3.28 -8.46 5.09
C HIS A 135 -3.97 -8.04 3.79
N LEU A 136 -4.86 -8.89 3.26
CA LEU A 136 -5.97 -8.38 2.46
C LEU A 136 -7.06 -8.02 3.46
N GLU A 137 -7.30 -6.73 3.68
CA GLU A 137 -8.64 -6.33 4.10
C GLU A 137 -9.60 -6.90 3.06
N GLN A 138 -10.60 -7.65 3.50
CA GLN A 138 -11.70 -8.04 2.63
C GLN A 138 -12.33 -6.76 2.11
N ASP A 139 -12.14 -6.48 0.81
CA ASP A 139 -12.95 -5.50 0.11
C ASP A 139 -14.42 -5.83 0.38
N GLY A 140 -15.05 -5.01 1.23
CA GLY A 140 -16.48 -4.92 1.50
C GLY A 140 -17.27 -6.21 1.33
N GLU A 141 -17.41 -6.98 2.42
CA GLU A 141 -18.57 -7.84 2.59
C GLU A 141 -19.80 -6.92 2.64
N ALA A 142 -20.41 -6.67 1.48
CA ALA A 142 -21.71 -6.05 1.39
C ALA A 142 -22.68 -7.02 2.04
N THR A 143 -22.91 -6.86 3.36
CA THR A 143 -24.05 -7.46 4.04
C THR A 143 -25.29 -7.04 3.26
N ASP A 144 -25.83 -7.98 2.51
CA ASP A 144 -27.10 -7.83 1.82
C ASP A 144 -28.15 -7.48 2.89
N PRO A 145 -28.85 -6.34 2.81
CA PRO A 145 -29.80 -5.91 3.85
C PRO A 145 -31.02 -6.85 4.00
N ALA A 146 -31.05 -7.97 3.28
CA ALA A 146 -32.07 -9.00 3.35
C ALA A 146 -31.91 -9.96 4.55
N ASP A 147 -30.73 -10.06 5.18
CA ASP A 147 -30.45 -11.02 6.27
C ASP A 147 -30.51 -10.42 7.69
N ALA A 148 -31.10 -9.24 7.85
CA ALA A 148 -31.38 -8.72 9.19
C ALA A 148 -32.48 -9.56 9.86
N PRO A 149 -32.24 -10.16 11.05
CA PRO A 149 -33.27 -10.92 11.74
C PRO A 149 -34.42 -9.99 12.16
N ILE A 150 -35.62 -10.29 11.67
CA ILE A 150 -36.85 -9.56 12.00
C ILE A 150 -37.16 -9.79 13.49
N ASP A 151 -36.86 -8.77 14.31
CA ASP A 151 -37.24 -8.72 15.72
C ASP A 151 -38.77 -8.57 15.86
N ASN A 152 -39.44 -9.66 16.22
CA ASN A 152 -40.89 -9.73 16.42
C ASN A 152 -41.31 -9.51 17.89
N SER A 153 -40.49 -8.82 18.70
CA SER A 153 -40.76 -8.65 20.14
C SER A 153 -41.89 -7.67 20.50
N HIS A 154 -42.46 -6.91 19.55
CA HIS A 154 -43.55 -5.98 19.82
C HIS A 154 -44.85 -6.28 19.07
N ARG A 155 -45.50 -7.42 19.38
CA ARG A 155 -46.94 -7.61 19.09
C ARG A 155 -47.74 -7.74 20.39
N LEU A 156 -47.79 -6.64 21.15
CA LEU A 156 -48.61 -6.49 22.34
C LEU A 156 -50.06 -6.14 21.97
N LYS A 157 -50.95 -7.06 22.32
CA LYS A 157 -52.31 -6.92 22.87
C LYS A 157 -53.08 -5.65 22.48
N ARG A 158 -54.17 -5.83 21.72
CA ARG A 158 -55.38 -5.01 21.87
C ARG A 158 -56.55 -5.91 22.28
N LYS A 159 -57.21 -5.48 23.35
CA LYS A 159 -58.52 -5.95 23.81
C LYS A 159 -59.59 -5.59 22.80
#